data_AF-A0A839V2K3-F1
#
_entry.id   AF-A0A839V2K3-F1
#
_cell.length_a   1.000
_cell.length_b   1.000
_cell.length_c   1.000
_cell.angle_alpha   90.00
_cell.angle_beta   90.00
_cell.angle_gamma   90.00
#
_symmetry.space_group_name_H-M   'P 1'
#
loop_
_entity.id
_entity.type
_entity.pdbx_description
1 polymer ?
#
loop_
_entity_poly.entity_id
_entity_poly.type
_entity_poly.pdbx_seq_one_letter_code
_entity_poly.pdbx_strand_id
1 'polypeptide(L)'
;MNAITPSMAVANDVSACVAAARQREAEGDHGGALAAWQQAQAQVGFDRDNLAGMAHALRLLGRFAAAASILSAASLLFPDDVEIAAHHALVAGECDDWALAARRWSALLGRTELSPELMAEAARAHAMSGDFDHAGSMIETAIGRNPEVVQLHVIAAVLAEMRGAFAEALRRWDQVVALRPGDADLIGRRGQAAMKLAEEGREHDAPAASPAAVGAAAQPANDAVANGAQRGPARPVVNSDTAGSDHLVAILDRMESLGGDCEFGLLQRHYGLEPASLMRFSYSERLLELLAADLAPLDDLDHIELELEGAEYMVRDRRGYFWTHSFIYKGEMSEALLLKRQRARVNVLKRKLLAQLSAGDRLFVFKERDAELVDDKLLALSAQLRRFGPNRVLGFRTADAAHPPGTVIDLDAWSQVAYIGKLYTTPEPVIDTASWSLVLPAIRLPEAADRRQLLAASA
;
A
#
# COMPACT_ATOMS: atom_id res chain seq x y z
N MET A 1 35.61 -31.67 8.01
CA MET A 1 34.52 -32.07 8.92
C MET A 1 34.90 -31.64 10.32
N ASN A 2 34.30 -30.56 10.81
CA ASN A 2 34.19 -30.26 12.23
C ASN A 2 32.82 -29.61 12.39
N ALA A 3 31.80 -30.43 12.67
CA ALA A 3 30.50 -29.93 13.09
C ALA A 3 30.68 -29.37 14.50
N ILE A 4 30.61 -28.04 14.61
CA ILE A 4 30.56 -27.35 15.90
C ILE A 4 29.19 -27.67 16.49
N THR A 5 29.13 -28.64 17.39
CA THR A 5 27.94 -28.85 18.21
C THR A 5 27.83 -27.70 19.22
N PRO A 6 26.68 -27.02 19.31
CA PRO A 6 26.51 -25.96 20.30
C PRO A 6 26.61 -26.53 21.71
N SER A 7 27.24 -25.78 22.62
CA SER A 7 27.30 -26.10 24.05
C SER A 7 25.89 -26.25 24.64
N MET A 8 25.68 -27.21 25.55
CA MET A 8 24.41 -27.40 26.27
C MET A 8 23.89 -26.12 26.95
N ALA A 9 24.77 -25.20 27.34
CA ALA A 9 24.38 -23.92 27.93
C ALA A 9 23.69 -23.00 26.90
N VAL A 10 24.17 -22.98 25.65
CA VAL A 10 23.59 -22.19 24.55
C VAL A 10 22.27 -22.81 24.11
N ALA A 11 22.18 -24.14 24.03
CA ALA A 11 20.93 -24.82 23.70
C ALA A 11 19.83 -24.61 24.77
N ASN A 12 20.20 -24.55 26.05
CA ASN A 12 19.26 -24.23 27.13
C ASN A 12 18.77 -22.78 27.09
N ASP A 13 19.62 -21.83 26.71
CA ASP A 13 19.28 -20.39 26.63
C ASP A 13 18.34 -20.08 25.44
N VAL A 14 18.55 -20.78 24.32
CA VAL A 14 17.69 -20.71 23.14
C VAL A 14 16.27 -21.23 23.41
N SER A 15 16.18 -22.40 24.07
CA SER A 15 14.89 -22.98 24.48
C SER A 15 14.14 -22.04 25.44
N ALA A 16 14.88 -21.33 26.30
CA ALA A 16 14.30 -20.33 27.21
C ALA A 16 13.76 -19.10 26.46
N CYS A 17 14.46 -18.57 25.44
CA CYS A 17 13.99 -17.43 24.65
C CYS A 17 12.71 -17.75 23.85
N VAL A 18 12.66 -18.93 23.21
CA VAL A 18 11.48 -19.39 22.47
C VAL A 18 10.29 -19.61 23.41
N ALA A 19 10.52 -20.23 24.57
CA ALA A 19 9.47 -20.42 25.58
C ALA A 19 8.95 -19.08 26.11
N ALA A 20 9.85 -18.13 26.38
CA ALA A 20 9.48 -16.79 26.84
C ALA A 20 8.70 -16.01 25.77
N ALA A 21 9.02 -16.17 24.49
CA ALA A 21 8.28 -15.55 23.41
C ALA A 21 6.84 -16.11 23.31
N ARG A 22 6.69 -17.44 23.30
CA ARG A 22 5.38 -18.11 23.29
C ARG A 22 4.53 -17.79 24.51
N GLN A 23 5.15 -17.65 25.69
CA GLN A 23 4.44 -17.24 26.90
C GLN A 23 3.85 -15.83 26.74
N ARG A 24 4.64 -14.88 26.23
CA ARG A 24 4.17 -13.50 26.00
C ARG A 24 3.08 -13.42 24.92
N GLU A 25 3.16 -14.26 23.90
CA GLU A 25 2.07 -14.40 22.92
C GLU A 25 0.77 -14.84 23.58
N ALA A 26 0.83 -15.84 24.48
CA ALA A 26 -0.33 -16.32 25.23
C ALA A 26 -0.90 -15.26 26.20
N GLU A 27 -0.05 -14.38 26.72
CA GLU A 27 -0.44 -13.25 27.58
C GLU A 27 -1.00 -12.04 26.76
N GLY A 28 -0.90 -12.07 25.43
CA GLY A 28 -1.28 -10.97 24.56
C GLY A 28 -0.25 -9.83 24.49
N ASP A 29 0.93 -9.99 25.10
CA ASP A 29 2.04 -9.05 25.00
C ASP A 29 2.80 -9.26 23.69
N HIS A 30 2.21 -8.80 22.60
CA HIS A 30 2.80 -8.95 21.25
C HIS A 30 4.11 -8.15 21.09
N GLY A 31 4.26 -7.04 21.81
CA GLY A 31 5.50 -6.24 21.81
C GLY A 31 6.66 -6.97 22.48
N GLY A 32 6.42 -7.52 23.67
CA GLY A 32 7.41 -8.32 24.37
C GLY A 32 7.67 -9.67 23.70
N ALA A 33 6.66 -10.28 23.07
CA ALA A 33 6.84 -11.49 22.24
C ALA A 33 7.79 -11.22 21.08
N LEU A 34 7.60 -10.11 20.34
CA LEU A 34 8.48 -9.71 19.26
C LEU A 34 9.93 -9.52 19.74
N ALA A 35 10.13 -8.83 20.86
CA ALA A 35 11.47 -8.63 21.43
C ALA A 35 12.13 -9.97 21.83
N ALA A 36 11.37 -10.89 22.40
CA ALA A 36 11.86 -12.22 22.77
C ALA A 36 12.22 -13.06 21.52
N TRP A 37 11.41 -12.98 20.46
CA TRP A 37 11.73 -13.65 19.20
C TRP A 37 12.98 -13.07 18.51
N GLN A 38 13.16 -11.75 18.54
CA GLN A 38 14.39 -11.09 18.05
C GLN A 38 15.62 -11.53 18.84
N GLN A 39 15.48 -11.69 20.16
CA GLN A 39 16.57 -12.21 21.00
C GLN A 39 16.89 -13.67 20.66
N ALA A 40 15.87 -14.52 20.45
CA ALA A 40 16.06 -15.89 19.98
C ALA A 40 16.78 -15.93 18.62
N GLN A 41 16.40 -15.05 17.69
CA GLN A 41 17.07 -14.93 16.39
C GLN A 41 18.54 -14.50 16.52
N ALA A 42 18.86 -13.56 17.41
CA ALA A 42 20.25 -13.12 17.63
C ALA A 42 21.15 -14.26 18.15
N GLN A 43 20.59 -15.24 18.87
CA GLN A 43 21.34 -16.36 19.42
C GLN A 43 21.45 -17.56 18.45
N VAL A 44 20.38 -17.86 17.71
CA VAL A 44 20.26 -19.07 16.87
C VAL A 44 20.50 -18.77 15.38
N GLY A 45 20.38 -17.51 14.98
CA GLY A 45 20.27 -17.12 13.58
C GLY A 45 18.84 -17.26 13.06
N PHE A 46 18.71 -17.34 11.73
CA PHE A 46 17.41 -17.43 11.05
C PHE A 46 16.87 -18.87 11.15
N ASP A 47 15.89 -19.07 12.02
CA ASP A 47 15.21 -20.35 12.21
C ASP A 47 13.72 -20.22 11.89
N ARG A 48 13.08 -21.33 11.55
CA ARG A 48 11.67 -21.36 11.17
C ARG A 48 10.77 -20.76 12.25
N ASP A 49 10.95 -21.15 13.51
CA ASP A 49 10.03 -20.75 14.59
C ASP A 49 10.21 -19.29 14.96
N ASN A 50 11.44 -18.77 14.96
CA ASN A 50 11.66 -17.36 15.27
C ASN A 50 11.15 -16.43 14.16
N LEU A 51 11.30 -16.79 12.88
CA LEU A 51 10.75 -15.99 11.78
C LEU A 51 9.22 -16.02 11.76
N ALA A 52 8.62 -17.18 11.96
CA ALA A 52 7.16 -17.32 12.05
C ALA A 52 6.59 -16.52 13.24
N GLY A 53 7.21 -16.64 14.41
CA GLY A 53 6.81 -15.91 15.63
C GLY A 53 6.96 -14.39 15.49
N MET A 54 8.08 -13.90 14.94
CA MET A 54 8.27 -12.46 14.69
C MET A 54 7.22 -11.92 13.71
N ALA A 55 6.98 -12.64 12.62
CA ALA A 55 5.99 -12.24 11.63
C ALA A 55 4.58 -12.20 12.22
N HIS A 56 4.23 -13.20 13.04
CA HIS A 56 2.95 -13.26 13.72
C HIS A 56 2.77 -12.09 14.71
N ALA A 57 3.75 -11.85 15.57
CA ALA A 57 3.74 -10.74 16.52
C ALA A 57 3.65 -9.37 15.80
N LEU A 58 4.41 -9.18 14.72
CA LEU A 58 4.34 -7.96 13.91
C LEU A 58 2.98 -7.77 13.25
N ARG A 59 2.35 -8.83 12.75
CA ARG A 59 0.99 -8.77 12.20
C ARG A 59 -0.02 -8.34 13.26
N LEU A 60 0.02 -8.94 14.45
CA LEU A 60 -0.88 -8.57 15.55
C LEU A 60 -0.65 -7.13 16.07
N LEU A 61 0.56 -6.61 15.93
CA LEU A 61 0.89 -5.20 16.20
C LEU A 61 0.50 -4.24 15.06
N GLY A 62 -0.11 -4.73 13.98
CA GLY A 62 -0.46 -3.92 12.80
C GLY A 62 0.76 -3.49 11.95
N ARG A 63 1.95 -4.05 12.22
CA ARG A 63 3.20 -3.74 11.52
C ARG A 63 3.35 -4.64 10.28
N PHE A 64 2.39 -4.56 9.37
CA PHE A 64 2.25 -5.50 8.25
C PHE A 64 3.43 -5.47 7.27
N ALA A 65 3.99 -4.29 6.98
CA ALA A 65 5.17 -4.18 6.10
C ALA A 65 6.40 -4.92 6.68
N ALA A 66 6.63 -4.80 7.99
CA ALA A 66 7.71 -5.50 8.67
C ALA A 66 7.46 -7.01 8.72
N ALA A 67 6.21 -7.43 8.98
CA ALA A 67 5.82 -8.84 8.89
C ALA A 67 6.04 -9.39 7.47
N ALA A 68 5.66 -8.65 6.43
CA ALA A 68 5.83 -9.04 5.02
C ALA A 68 7.30 -9.21 4.64
N SER A 69 8.18 -8.34 5.14
CA SER A 69 9.63 -8.45 4.93
C SER A 69 10.20 -9.73 5.55
N ILE A 70 9.82 -10.03 6.80
CA ILE A 70 10.25 -11.26 7.47
C ILE A 70 9.73 -12.48 6.73
N LEU A 71 8.47 -12.48 6.33
CA LEU A 71 7.83 -13.59 5.63
C LEU A 71 8.38 -13.79 4.22
N SER A 72 8.84 -12.73 3.55
CA SER A 72 9.53 -12.83 2.26
C SER A 72 10.88 -13.55 2.42
N ALA A 73 11.68 -13.19 3.42
CA ALA A 73 12.93 -13.89 3.73
C ALA A 73 12.67 -15.34 4.19
N ALA A 74 11.68 -15.54 5.06
CA ALA A 74 11.30 -16.85 5.57
C ALA A 74 10.82 -17.79 4.45
N SER A 75 10.08 -17.28 3.46
CA SER A 75 9.62 -18.07 2.31
C SER A 75 10.77 -18.53 1.41
N LEU A 76 11.91 -17.81 1.38
CA LEU A 76 13.10 -18.23 0.64
C LEU A 76 13.88 -19.31 1.40
N LEU A 77 13.94 -19.21 2.73
CA LEU A 77 14.64 -20.16 3.60
C LEU A 77 13.84 -21.46 3.80
N PHE A 78 12.51 -21.35 3.82
CA PHE A 78 11.59 -22.44 4.10
C PHE A 78 10.47 -22.49 3.03
N PRO A 79 10.81 -22.79 1.77
CA PRO A 79 9.89 -22.69 0.64
C PRO A 79 8.72 -23.68 0.67
N ASP A 80 8.84 -24.75 1.47
CA ASP A 80 7.81 -25.79 1.62
C ASP A 80 7.06 -25.69 2.97
N ASP A 81 7.33 -24.65 3.78
CA ASP A 81 6.64 -24.46 5.05
C ASP A 81 5.28 -23.79 4.85
N VAL A 82 4.23 -24.55 5.15
CA VAL A 82 2.82 -24.16 4.96
C VAL A 82 2.44 -22.98 5.85
N GLU A 83 2.95 -22.92 7.08
CA GLU A 83 2.60 -21.85 8.02
C GLU A 83 3.23 -20.53 7.57
N ILE A 84 4.50 -20.55 7.16
CA ILE A 84 5.17 -19.37 6.60
C ILE A 84 4.45 -18.90 5.33
N ALA A 85 4.13 -19.82 4.41
CA ALA A 85 3.41 -19.48 3.18
C ALA A 85 2.02 -18.90 3.46
N ALA A 86 1.28 -19.49 4.40
CA ALA A 86 -0.04 -19.02 4.82
C ALA A 86 0.03 -17.63 5.48
N HIS A 87 0.95 -17.42 6.43
CA HIS A 87 1.18 -16.11 7.02
C HIS A 87 1.57 -15.06 5.97
N HIS A 88 2.38 -15.44 4.98
CA HIS A 88 2.77 -14.55 3.90
C HIS A 88 1.61 -14.15 2.98
N ALA A 89 0.65 -15.06 2.77
CA ALA A 89 -0.59 -14.77 2.06
C ALA A 89 -1.53 -13.90 2.90
N LEU A 90 -1.67 -14.17 4.20
CA LEU A 90 -2.48 -13.38 5.13
C LEU A 90 -2.01 -11.93 5.19
N VAL A 91 -0.71 -11.72 5.44
CA VAL A 91 -0.14 -10.36 5.56
C VAL A 91 -0.26 -9.58 4.25
N ALA A 92 -0.27 -10.23 3.08
CA ALA A 92 -0.58 -9.54 1.83
C ALA A 92 -1.99 -8.94 1.82
N GLY A 93 -2.97 -9.68 2.35
CA GLY A 93 -4.35 -9.19 2.49
C GLY A 93 -4.46 -8.06 3.52
N GLU A 94 -3.75 -8.16 4.64
CA GLU A 94 -3.69 -7.09 5.66
C GLU A 94 -3.02 -5.80 5.12
N CYS A 95 -2.18 -5.93 4.09
CA CYS A 95 -1.61 -4.81 3.33
C CYS A 95 -2.54 -4.30 2.20
N ASP A 96 -3.79 -4.76 2.14
CA ASP A 96 -4.76 -4.50 1.07
C ASP A 96 -4.31 -4.95 -0.34
N ASP A 97 -3.26 -5.77 -0.46
CA ASP A 97 -2.85 -6.39 -1.72
C ASP A 97 -3.56 -7.74 -1.89
N TRP A 98 -4.87 -7.66 -2.06
CA TRP A 98 -5.76 -8.82 -2.18
C TRP A 98 -5.44 -9.70 -3.39
N ALA A 99 -4.93 -9.11 -4.48
CA ALA A 99 -4.49 -9.85 -5.66
C ALA A 99 -3.25 -10.70 -5.35
N LEU A 100 -2.26 -10.13 -4.65
CA LEU A 100 -1.09 -10.90 -4.20
C LEU A 100 -1.46 -11.97 -3.16
N ALA A 101 -2.35 -11.64 -2.23
CA ALA A 101 -2.88 -12.59 -1.25
C ALA A 101 -3.51 -13.80 -1.96
N ALA A 102 -4.43 -13.57 -2.90
CA ALA A 102 -5.09 -14.61 -3.68
C ALA A 102 -4.10 -15.49 -4.44
N ARG A 103 -3.08 -14.89 -5.09
CA ARG A 103 -2.03 -15.66 -5.78
C ARG A 103 -1.22 -16.55 -4.82
N ARG A 104 -0.86 -16.04 -3.65
CA ARG A 104 -0.10 -16.81 -2.64
C ARG A 104 -0.93 -17.97 -2.09
N TRP A 105 -2.21 -17.73 -1.83
CA TRP A 105 -3.13 -18.80 -1.44
C TRP A 105 -3.31 -19.85 -2.52
N SER A 106 -3.49 -19.45 -3.78
CA SER A 106 -3.57 -20.37 -4.92
C SER A 106 -2.31 -21.22 -5.06
N ALA A 107 -1.13 -20.63 -4.89
CA ALA A 107 0.13 -21.35 -4.93
C ALA A 107 0.23 -22.41 -3.81
N LEU A 108 -0.25 -22.07 -2.61
CA LEU A 108 -0.27 -22.96 -1.46
C LEU A 108 -1.26 -24.12 -1.64
N LEU A 109 -2.48 -23.82 -2.12
CA LEU A 109 -3.52 -24.81 -2.43
C LEU A 109 -3.12 -25.79 -3.53
N GLY A 110 -2.26 -25.38 -4.46
CA GLY A 110 -1.73 -26.26 -5.50
C GLY A 110 -0.78 -27.34 -4.99
N ARG A 111 -0.34 -27.25 -3.73
CA ARG A 111 0.71 -28.12 -3.16
C ARG A 111 0.32 -28.78 -1.85
N THR A 112 -0.63 -28.21 -1.11
CA THR A 112 -0.97 -28.66 0.25
C THR A 112 -2.47 -28.56 0.45
N GLU A 113 -3.04 -29.54 1.15
CA GLU A 113 -4.40 -29.43 1.70
C GLU A 113 -4.39 -28.49 2.91
N LEU A 114 -5.23 -27.45 2.88
CA LEU A 114 -5.31 -26.44 3.93
C LEU A 114 -6.36 -26.80 4.98
N SER A 115 -6.15 -26.32 6.21
CA SER A 115 -7.17 -26.41 7.25
C SER A 115 -8.42 -25.59 6.88
N PRO A 116 -9.60 -25.89 7.44
CA PRO A 116 -10.81 -25.11 7.21
C PRO A 116 -10.64 -23.61 7.47
N GLU A 117 -9.86 -23.23 8.47
CA GLU A 117 -9.58 -21.84 8.82
C GLU A 117 -8.78 -21.15 7.72
N LEU A 118 -7.70 -21.79 7.23
CA LEU A 118 -6.89 -21.24 6.14
C LEU A 118 -7.65 -21.25 4.80
N MET A 119 -8.55 -22.23 4.58
CA MET A 119 -9.47 -22.24 3.43
C MET A 119 -10.41 -21.03 3.46
N ALA A 120 -10.92 -20.65 4.64
CA ALA A 120 -11.76 -19.47 4.81
C ALA A 120 -11.01 -18.19 4.43
N GLU A 121 -9.75 -18.06 4.86
CA GLU A 121 -8.91 -16.90 4.55
C GLU A 121 -8.49 -16.84 3.07
N ALA A 122 -8.21 -18.00 2.46
CA ALA A 122 -7.96 -18.10 1.03
C ALA A 122 -9.20 -17.66 0.21
N ALA A 123 -10.39 -18.16 0.56
CA ALA A 123 -11.63 -17.77 -0.11
C ALA A 123 -11.92 -16.27 0.05
N ARG A 124 -11.68 -15.70 1.23
CA ARG A 124 -11.77 -14.24 1.47
C ARG A 124 -10.84 -13.48 0.54
N ALA A 125 -9.58 -13.88 0.45
CA ALA A 125 -8.59 -13.19 -0.39
C ALA A 125 -9.01 -13.18 -1.87
N HIS A 126 -9.47 -14.31 -2.41
CA HIS A 126 -10.00 -14.40 -3.79
C HIS A 126 -11.22 -13.49 -4.01
N ALA A 127 -12.10 -13.38 -3.02
CA ALA A 127 -13.27 -12.52 -3.15
C ALA A 127 -12.91 -11.03 -3.10
N MET A 128 -12.01 -10.65 -2.20
CA MET A 128 -11.51 -9.27 -2.12
C MET A 128 -10.69 -8.88 -3.36
N SER A 129 -10.09 -9.84 -4.06
CA SER A 129 -9.47 -9.62 -5.37
C SER A 129 -10.48 -9.57 -6.53
N GLY A 130 -11.77 -9.75 -6.27
CA GLY A 130 -12.85 -9.74 -7.27
C GLY A 130 -13.11 -11.07 -7.96
N ASP A 131 -12.39 -12.13 -7.61
CA ASP A 131 -12.59 -13.49 -8.14
C ASP A 131 -13.63 -14.24 -7.31
N PHE A 132 -14.86 -13.75 -7.42
CA PHE A 132 -15.97 -14.28 -6.63
C PHE A 132 -16.28 -15.72 -7.00
N ASP A 133 -16.23 -16.12 -8.27
CA ASP A 133 -16.59 -17.47 -8.69
C ASP A 133 -15.65 -18.52 -8.10
N HIS A 134 -14.34 -18.25 -8.12
CA HIS A 134 -13.37 -19.14 -7.50
C HIS A 134 -13.53 -19.20 -5.98
N ALA A 135 -13.69 -18.05 -5.31
CA ALA A 135 -13.96 -18.00 -3.88
C ALA A 135 -15.22 -18.80 -3.49
N GLY A 136 -16.27 -18.73 -4.31
CA GLY A 136 -17.50 -19.51 -4.15
C GLY A 136 -17.26 -21.02 -4.28
N SER A 137 -16.57 -21.45 -5.35
CA SER A 137 -16.26 -22.87 -5.53
C SER A 137 -15.40 -23.42 -4.39
N MET A 138 -14.43 -22.65 -3.91
CA MET A 138 -13.56 -23.03 -2.80
C MET A 138 -14.36 -23.20 -1.50
N ILE A 139 -15.21 -22.23 -1.17
CA ILE A 139 -15.96 -22.28 0.08
C ILE A 139 -17.00 -23.41 0.09
N GLU A 140 -17.68 -23.66 -1.03
CA GLU A 140 -18.63 -24.77 -1.14
C GLU A 140 -17.93 -26.13 -1.00
N THR A 141 -16.75 -26.27 -1.61
CA THR A 141 -15.92 -27.48 -1.44
C THR A 141 -15.51 -27.67 0.01
N ALA A 142 -15.09 -26.59 0.69
CA ALA A 142 -14.68 -26.64 2.09
C ALA A 142 -15.85 -26.99 3.01
N ILE A 143 -17.04 -26.40 2.79
CA ILE A 143 -18.28 -26.72 3.54
C ILE A 143 -18.68 -28.18 3.32
N GLY A 144 -18.60 -28.68 2.08
CA GLY A 144 -18.94 -30.07 1.79
C GLY A 144 -18.05 -31.08 2.54
N ARG A 145 -16.79 -30.71 2.83
CA ARG A 145 -15.85 -31.53 3.60
C ARG A 145 -15.98 -31.34 5.10
N ASN A 146 -16.28 -30.13 5.56
CA ASN A 146 -16.31 -29.75 6.97
C ASN A 146 -17.61 -28.97 7.30
N PRO A 147 -18.78 -29.63 7.20
CA PRO A 147 -20.08 -28.94 7.29
C PRO A 147 -20.35 -28.32 8.67
N GLU A 148 -19.66 -28.77 9.72
CA GLU A 148 -19.78 -28.28 11.08
C GLU A 148 -18.99 -26.99 11.36
N VAL A 149 -18.04 -26.61 10.48
CA VAL A 149 -17.19 -25.45 10.69
C VAL A 149 -17.95 -24.17 10.36
N VAL A 150 -18.44 -23.49 11.40
CA VAL A 150 -19.23 -22.26 11.30
C VAL A 150 -18.55 -21.17 10.47
N GLN A 151 -17.22 -21.03 10.58
CA GLN A 151 -16.46 -19.99 9.87
C GLN A 151 -16.59 -20.11 8.35
N LEU A 152 -16.71 -21.33 7.81
CA LEU A 152 -16.89 -21.53 6.38
C LEU A 152 -18.25 -21.00 5.91
N HIS A 153 -19.31 -21.26 6.68
CA HIS A 153 -20.65 -20.73 6.42
C HIS A 153 -20.72 -19.21 6.55
N VAL A 154 -19.99 -18.64 7.52
CA VAL A 154 -19.86 -17.18 7.68
C VAL A 154 -19.24 -16.56 6.43
N ILE A 155 -18.13 -17.10 5.92
CA ILE A 155 -17.53 -16.59 4.68
C ILE A 155 -18.49 -16.74 3.51
N ALA A 156 -19.17 -17.88 3.37
CA ALA A 156 -20.12 -18.06 2.28
C ALA A 156 -21.27 -17.03 2.30
N ALA A 157 -21.77 -16.67 3.50
CA ALA A 157 -22.76 -15.61 3.66
C ALA A 157 -22.21 -14.24 3.25
N VAL A 158 -21.01 -13.88 3.72
CA VAL A 158 -20.32 -12.62 3.36
C VAL A 158 -20.06 -12.54 1.84
N LEU A 159 -19.66 -13.64 1.20
CA LEU A 159 -19.46 -13.67 -0.26
C LEU A 159 -20.75 -13.37 -1.01
N ALA A 160 -21.89 -13.87 -0.55
CA ALA A 160 -23.18 -13.56 -1.13
C ALA A 160 -23.55 -12.06 -0.95
N GLU A 161 -23.21 -11.45 0.20
CA GLU A 161 -23.39 -10.01 0.42
C GLU A 161 -22.52 -9.18 -0.53
N MET A 162 -21.25 -9.53 -0.68
CA MET A 162 -20.32 -8.82 -1.58
C MET A 162 -20.75 -8.87 -3.04
N ARG A 163 -21.42 -9.96 -3.46
CA ARG A 163 -22.03 -10.08 -4.80
C ARG A 163 -23.35 -9.32 -4.96
N GLY A 164 -23.88 -8.74 -3.88
CA GLY A 164 -25.22 -8.13 -3.86
C GLY A 164 -26.37 -9.15 -3.90
N ALA A 165 -26.10 -10.44 -3.68
CA ALA A 165 -27.12 -11.49 -3.68
C ALA A 165 -27.80 -11.58 -2.30
N PHE A 166 -28.46 -10.51 -1.84
CA PHE A 166 -28.91 -10.40 -0.44
C PHE A 166 -29.95 -11.45 -0.03
N ALA A 167 -30.75 -11.94 -0.97
CA ALA A 167 -31.67 -13.06 -0.73
C ALA A 167 -30.93 -14.37 -0.41
N GLU A 168 -29.80 -14.62 -1.08
CA GLU A 168 -28.93 -15.76 -0.77
C GLU A 168 -28.16 -15.52 0.52
N ALA A 169 -27.60 -14.33 0.71
CA ALA A 169 -26.90 -13.95 1.93
C ALA A 169 -27.76 -14.19 3.17
N LEU A 170 -29.03 -13.76 3.16
CA LEU A 170 -29.95 -13.98 4.26
C LEU A 170 -30.16 -15.47 4.57
N ARG A 171 -30.37 -16.32 3.54
CA ARG A 171 -30.50 -17.77 3.73
C ARG A 171 -29.23 -18.39 4.34
N ARG A 172 -28.05 -17.93 3.92
CA ARG A 172 -26.78 -18.41 4.48
C ARG A 172 -26.58 -17.92 5.91
N TRP A 173 -26.95 -16.69 6.23
CA TRP A 173 -26.95 -16.19 7.60
C TRP A 173 -27.96 -16.91 8.51
N ASP A 174 -29.12 -17.32 7.99
CA ASP A 174 -30.05 -18.18 8.73
C ASP A 174 -29.38 -19.51 9.12
N GLN A 175 -28.62 -20.12 8.22
CA GLN A 175 -27.85 -21.35 8.50
C GLN A 175 -26.76 -21.11 9.56
N VAL A 176 -26.01 -20.00 9.44
CA VAL A 176 -24.98 -19.63 10.42
C VAL A 176 -25.57 -19.45 11.83
N VAL A 177 -26.71 -18.75 11.94
CA VAL A 177 -27.40 -18.56 13.23
C VAL A 177 -27.98 -19.87 13.75
N ALA A 178 -28.43 -20.77 12.88
CA ALA A 178 -28.90 -22.10 13.30
C ALA A 178 -27.76 -22.96 13.89
N LEU A 179 -26.52 -22.82 13.38
CA LEU A 179 -25.35 -23.50 13.92
C LEU A 179 -24.87 -22.91 15.27
N ARG A 180 -25.12 -21.62 15.50
CA ARG A 180 -24.76 -20.89 16.74
C ARG A 180 -25.95 -20.06 17.26
N PRO A 181 -27.01 -20.69 17.77
CA PRO A 181 -28.22 -20.01 18.20
C PRO A 181 -27.94 -19.31 19.55
N GLY A 182 -27.51 -18.06 19.50
CA GLY A 182 -27.18 -17.27 20.70
C GLY A 182 -26.00 -16.31 20.53
N ASP A 183 -25.29 -16.39 19.41
CA ASP A 183 -24.23 -15.45 19.08
C ASP A 183 -24.84 -14.12 18.57
N ALA A 184 -24.73 -13.07 19.38
CA ALA A 184 -25.33 -11.77 19.10
C ALA A 184 -24.76 -11.13 17.83
N ASP A 185 -23.48 -11.35 17.52
CA ASP A 185 -22.83 -10.77 16.34
C ASP A 185 -23.36 -11.42 15.06
N LEU A 186 -23.54 -12.74 15.07
CA LEU A 186 -24.09 -13.49 13.93
C LEU A 186 -25.58 -13.15 13.70
N ILE A 187 -26.35 -12.98 14.77
CA ILE A 187 -27.74 -12.51 14.71
C ILE A 187 -27.80 -11.08 14.13
N GLY A 188 -26.88 -10.20 14.55
CA GLY A 188 -26.75 -8.85 14.02
C GLY A 188 -26.47 -8.84 12.51
N ARG A 189 -25.51 -9.64 12.04
CA ARG A 189 -25.15 -9.77 10.62
C ARG A 189 -26.32 -10.29 9.77
N ARG A 190 -27.02 -11.31 10.25
CA ARG A 190 -28.27 -11.78 9.64
C ARG A 190 -29.30 -10.65 9.50
N GLY A 191 -29.47 -9.84 10.55
CA GLY A 191 -30.38 -8.69 10.55
C GLY A 191 -30.01 -7.64 9.49
N GLN A 192 -28.71 -7.36 9.32
CA GLN A 192 -28.20 -6.45 8.28
C GLN A 192 -28.52 -6.96 6.88
N ALA A 193 -28.30 -8.24 6.60
CA ALA A 193 -28.66 -8.86 5.31
C ALA A 193 -30.17 -8.76 5.03
N ALA A 194 -31.02 -8.97 6.04
CA ALA A 194 -32.47 -8.83 5.91
C ALA A 194 -32.91 -7.39 5.59
N MET A 195 -32.28 -6.39 6.20
CA MET A 195 -32.54 -4.98 5.90
C MET A 195 -32.17 -4.64 4.45
N LYS A 196 -30.99 -5.09 3.99
CA LYS A 196 -30.54 -4.86 2.61
C LYS A 196 -31.49 -5.47 1.57
N LEU A 197 -31.95 -6.69 1.80
CA LEU A 197 -32.96 -7.32 0.93
C LEU A 197 -34.28 -6.53 0.90
N ALA A 198 -34.71 -5.98 2.03
CA ALA A 198 -35.92 -5.17 2.10
C ALA A 198 -35.76 -3.80 1.40
N GLU A 199 -34.55 -3.24 1.36
CA GLU A 199 -34.23 -2.02 0.60
C GLU A 199 -34.34 -2.26 -0.91
N GLU A 200 -33.76 -3.36 -1.43
CA GLU A 200 -33.86 -3.72 -2.85
C GLU A 200 -35.30 -3.91 -3.33
N GLY A 201 -36.14 -4.56 -2.52
CA GLY A 201 -37.56 -4.74 -2.83
C GLY A 201 -38.30 -3.41 -2.94
N ARG A 202 -37.96 -2.42 -2.11
CA ARG A 202 -38.56 -1.08 -2.16
C ARG A 202 -38.11 -0.27 -3.38
N GLU A 203 -36.87 -0.45 -3.83
CA GLU A 203 -36.37 0.19 -5.05
C GLU A 203 -37.00 -0.43 -6.31
N HIS A 204 -37.30 -1.73 -6.31
CA HIS A 204 -38.03 -2.38 -7.41
C HIS A 204 -39.52 -2.05 -7.44
N ASP A 205 -40.13 -1.81 -6.27
CA ASP A 205 -41.55 -1.42 -6.14
C ASP A 205 -41.79 0.10 -6.27
N ALA A 206 -40.74 0.90 -6.43
CA ALA A 206 -40.87 2.34 -6.67
C ALA A 206 -41.44 2.59 -8.08
N PRO A 207 -42.63 3.21 -8.23
CA PRO A 207 -43.17 3.50 -9.55
C PRO A 207 -42.27 4.48 -10.29
N ALA A 208 -41.92 4.15 -11.53
CA ALA A 208 -41.15 5.01 -12.43
C ALA A 208 -41.75 6.44 -12.45
N ALA A 209 -41.01 7.40 -11.92
CA ALA A 209 -41.45 8.78 -11.83
C ALA A 209 -41.59 9.37 -13.25
N SER A 210 -42.84 9.65 -13.66
CA SER A 210 -43.15 10.46 -14.84
C SER A 210 -43.15 11.95 -14.46
N PRO A 211 -42.68 12.87 -15.33
CA PRO A 211 -42.54 14.28 -14.99
C PRO A 211 -43.80 15.07 -15.38
N ALA A 212 -44.64 15.45 -14.41
CA ALA A 212 -45.62 16.53 -14.62
C ALA A 212 -46.21 17.12 -13.32
N ALA A 213 -46.34 18.45 -13.35
CA ALA A 213 -47.30 19.31 -12.62
C ALA A 213 -46.94 19.88 -11.22
N VAL A 214 -46.19 20.98 -11.28
CA VAL A 214 -46.43 22.35 -10.75
C VAL A 214 -47.72 22.64 -9.93
N GLY A 215 -47.53 23.40 -8.82
CA GLY A 215 -48.39 24.53 -8.36
C GLY A 215 -49.25 24.24 -7.12
N ALA A 216 -49.47 25.11 -6.12
CA ALA A 216 -49.22 26.54 -5.88
C ALA A 216 -49.35 26.76 -4.34
N ALA A 217 -48.39 27.43 -3.66
CA ALA A 217 -48.38 28.85 -3.25
C ALA A 217 -49.42 29.30 -2.19
N ALA A 218 -48.93 29.69 -1.01
CA ALA A 218 -49.44 30.82 -0.21
C ALA A 218 -48.35 31.34 0.76
N GLN A 219 -48.15 32.66 0.72
CA GLN A 219 -47.25 33.55 1.49
C GLN A 219 -48.14 34.73 2.01
N PRO A 220 -47.66 35.79 2.71
CA PRO A 220 -46.50 36.00 3.62
C PRO A 220 -46.83 36.92 4.85
N ALA A 221 -45.83 37.20 5.71
CA ALA A 221 -45.45 38.52 6.31
C ALA A 221 -44.32 38.31 7.36
N ASN A 222 -43.06 38.70 7.08
CA ASN A 222 -42.34 39.95 7.48
C ASN A 222 -42.21 40.15 9.02
N ASP A 223 -41.06 40.41 9.66
CA ASP A 223 -39.98 41.35 9.33
C ASP A 223 -38.56 40.92 9.80
N ALA A 224 -37.60 41.14 8.90
CA ALA A 224 -36.22 41.67 8.97
C ALA A 224 -35.33 41.68 10.26
N VAL A 225 -34.04 41.32 10.01
CA VAL A 225 -32.74 41.96 10.40
C VAL A 225 -31.75 41.18 11.31
N ALA A 226 -30.57 40.91 10.70
CA ALA A 226 -29.17 40.87 11.19
C ALA A 226 -28.62 39.77 12.13
N ASN A 227 -27.76 38.94 11.52
CA ASN A 227 -26.34 38.63 11.82
C ASN A 227 -25.81 38.66 13.27
N GLY A 228 -25.14 37.57 13.68
CA GLY A 228 -24.14 37.59 14.77
C GLY A 228 -23.94 36.25 15.48
N ALA A 229 -22.69 35.78 15.54
CA ALA A 229 -22.25 34.51 16.15
C ALA A 229 -22.36 34.46 17.69
N GLN A 230 -22.54 33.25 18.28
CA GLN A 230 -21.61 32.59 19.24
C GLN A 230 -22.19 31.38 20.05
N ARG A 231 -21.38 30.30 20.12
CA ARG A 231 -21.06 29.32 21.22
C ARG A 231 -21.99 28.14 21.65
N GLY A 232 -21.54 26.91 21.27
CA GLY A 232 -21.19 25.69 22.08
C GLY A 232 -22.23 24.95 22.97
N PRO A 233 -22.21 23.59 23.07
CA PRO A 233 -21.16 22.89 23.85
C PRO A 233 -20.71 21.44 23.41
N ALA A 234 -19.54 21.05 23.96
CA ALA A 234 -18.93 19.72 24.21
C ALA A 234 -18.59 18.71 23.06
N ARG A 235 -17.29 18.33 23.02
CA ARG A 235 -16.62 17.34 22.14
C ARG A 235 -16.82 15.89 22.62
N PRO A 236 -16.87 14.89 21.71
CA PRO A 236 -16.39 13.55 22.01
C PRO A 236 -14.87 13.44 21.75
N VAL A 237 -14.23 12.60 22.56
CA VAL A 237 -12.83 12.21 22.44
C VAL A 237 -12.62 11.51 21.10
N VAL A 238 -11.76 12.07 20.25
CA VAL A 238 -11.22 11.37 19.07
C VAL A 238 -9.81 10.94 19.46
N ASN A 239 -9.57 9.65 19.42
CA ASN A 239 -8.25 9.05 19.60
C ASN A 239 -7.25 9.78 18.68
N SER A 240 -6.27 10.41 19.31
CA SER A 240 -5.19 11.10 18.63
C SER A 240 -4.24 10.09 18.02
N ASP A 241 -4.41 9.82 16.72
CA ASP A 241 -3.37 9.33 15.79
C ASP A 241 -3.68 9.66 14.31
N THR A 242 -4.93 10.01 13.96
CA THR A 242 -5.32 10.32 12.57
C THR A 242 -4.87 11.69 12.05
N ALA A 243 -4.75 12.70 12.91
CA ALA A 243 -4.36 14.06 12.50
C ALA A 243 -2.93 14.14 11.93
N GLY A 244 -2.03 13.22 12.34
CA GLY A 244 -0.68 13.11 11.79
C GLY A 244 -0.68 12.53 10.39
N SER A 245 -1.45 11.46 10.16
CA SER A 245 -1.53 10.79 8.85
C SER A 245 -2.10 11.70 7.76
N ASP A 246 -3.21 12.39 8.03
CA ASP A 246 -3.84 13.29 7.06
C ASP A 246 -2.92 14.42 6.61
N HIS A 247 -2.08 14.93 7.52
CA HIS A 247 -1.09 15.95 7.20
C HIS A 247 0.02 15.42 6.30
N LEU A 248 0.53 14.21 6.56
CA LEU A 248 1.55 13.56 5.74
C LEU A 248 1.03 13.26 4.33
N VAL A 249 -0.22 12.79 4.21
CA VAL A 249 -0.90 12.58 2.92
C VAL A 249 -0.96 13.89 2.13
N ALA A 250 -1.32 15.00 2.77
CA ALA A 250 -1.37 16.31 2.11
C ALA A 250 0.00 16.81 1.61
N ILE A 251 1.09 16.46 2.30
CA ILE A 251 2.46 16.76 1.85
C ILE A 251 2.83 15.88 0.66
N LEU A 252 2.62 14.57 0.78
CA LEU A 252 2.97 13.57 -0.24
C LEU A 252 2.21 13.77 -1.56
N ASP A 253 0.95 14.19 -1.50
CA ASP A 253 0.16 14.51 -2.70
C ASP A 253 0.79 15.66 -3.50
N ARG A 254 1.50 16.58 -2.84
CA ARG A 254 2.16 17.74 -3.47
C ARG A 254 3.55 17.43 -4.02
N MET A 255 3.99 16.19 -3.94
CA MET A 255 5.31 15.74 -4.37
C MET A 255 5.21 14.90 -5.66
N GLU A 256 6.25 14.97 -6.49
CA GLU A 256 6.30 14.28 -7.79
C GLU A 256 7.66 13.60 -7.97
N SER A 257 7.67 12.33 -8.36
CA SER A 257 8.92 11.58 -8.56
C SER A 257 9.68 12.07 -9.80
N LEU A 258 11.01 12.03 -9.76
CA LEU A 258 11.87 12.17 -10.93
C LEU A 258 12.52 10.86 -11.39
N GLY A 259 12.20 9.74 -10.74
CA GLY A 259 12.57 8.40 -11.25
C GLY A 259 13.98 7.94 -10.89
N GLY A 260 14.24 7.90 -9.58
CA GLY A 260 15.43 7.25 -9.02
C GLY A 260 15.27 5.74 -8.84
N ASP A 261 14.07 5.31 -8.46
CA ASP A 261 13.60 3.94 -8.39
C ASP A 261 12.09 3.95 -8.03
N CYS A 262 11.57 2.84 -7.52
CA CYS A 262 10.18 2.70 -7.11
C CYS A 262 9.88 3.12 -5.66
N GLU A 263 10.89 3.47 -4.84
CA GLU A 263 10.72 3.70 -3.39
C GLU A 263 9.65 4.76 -3.09
N PHE A 264 9.78 5.94 -3.71
CA PHE A 264 8.86 7.04 -3.47
C PHE A 264 7.43 6.72 -3.92
N GLY A 265 7.28 5.99 -5.04
CA GLY A 265 5.97 5.55 -5.50
C GLY A 265 5.30 4.56 -4.56
N LEU A 266 6.09 3.66 -3.97
CA LEU A 266 5.61 2.71 -2.97
C LEU A 266 5.28 3.42 -1.64
N LEU A 267 6.04 4.46 -1.26
CA LEU A 267 5.71 5.30 -0.12
C LEU A 267 4.36 6.01 -0.33
N GLN A 268 4.13 6.61 -1.50
CA GLN A 268 2.83 7.20 -1.81
C GLN A 268 1.70 6.16 -1.70
N ARG A 269 1.91 4.95 -2.23
CA ARG A 269 0.95 3.84 -2.12
C ARG A 269 0.69 3.44 -0.67
N HIS A 270 1.74 3.40 0.16
CA HIS A 270 1.63 3.11 1.60
C HIS A 270 0.70 4.10 2.33
N TYR A 271 0.67 5.36 1.91
CA TYR A 271 -0.25 6.39 2.42
C TYR A 271 -1.55 6.51 1.60
N GLY A 272 -1.88 5.53 0.75
CA GLY A 272 -3.13 5.49 -0.02
C GLY A 272 -3.19 6.43 -1.23
N LEU A 273 -2.08 7.03 -1.63
CA LEU A 273 -2.00 7.91 -2.80
C LEU A 273 -1.68 7.14 -4.07
N GLU A 274 -2.50 7.32 -5.11
CA GLU A 274 -2.29 6.73 -6.43
C GLU A 274 -2.17 7.78 -7.57
N PRO A 275 -1.24 8.75 -7.48
CA PRO A 275 -1.11 9.77 -8.51
C PRO A 275 -0.62 9.16 -9.83
N ALA A 276 -1.22 9.62 -10.92
CA ALA A 276 -0.78 9.30 -12.28
C ALA A 276 0.51 10.07 -12.58
N SER A 277 1.65 9.38 -12.59
CA SER A 277 2.97 10.00 -12.76
C SER A 277 3.85 9.18 -13.69
N LEU A 278 4.63 9.88 -14.52
CA LEU A 278 5.54 9.25 -15.47
C LEU A 278 6.67 8.50 -14.78
N MET A 279 7.18 9.03 -13.66
CA MET A 279 8.45 8.59 -13.05
C MET A 279 8.25 7.93 -11.68
N ARG A 280 7.01 7.64 -11.26
CA ARG A 280 6.68 7.18 -9.91
C ARG A 280 7.22 5.79 -9.57
N PHE A 281 7.19 4.87 -10.52
CA PHE A 281 7.71 3.51 -10.36
C PHE A 281 8.83 3.24 -11.34
N SER A 282 9.63 4.27 -11.60
CA SER A 282 10.51 4.32 -12.73
C SER A 282 11.94 4.64 -12.31
N TYR A 283 12.87 4.11 -13.08
CA TYR A 283 14.29 4.38 -12.99
C TYR A 283 14.76 5.03 -14.29
N SER A 284 15.65 6.02 -14.18
CA SER A 284 16.27 6.67 -15.33
C SER A 284 17.76 6.93 -15.10
N GLU A 285 18.60 6.32 -15.93
CA GLU A 285 20.04 6.60 -15.96
C GLU A 285 20.35 7.94 -16.62
N ARG A 286 19.46 8.37 -17.51
CA ARG A 286 19.65 9.50 -18.42
C ARG A 286 18.70 10.65 -18.12
N LEU A 287 18.27 10.79 -16.87
CA LEU A 287 17.30 11.80 -16.43
C LEU A 287 17.73 13.22 -16.80
N LEU A 288 18.99 13.58 -16.56
CA LEU A 288 19.52 14.90 -16.88
C LEU A 288 19.49 15.17 -18.39
N GLU A 289 19.87 14.19 -19.21
CA GLU A 289 19.82 14.30 -20.67
C GLU A 289 18.37 14.43 -21.16
N LEU A 290 17.47 13.65 -20.57
CA LEU A 290 16.05 13.66 -20.89
C LEU A 290 15.40 15.01 -20.57
N LEU A 291 15.70 15.58 -19.40
CA LEU A 291 15.26 16.92 -19.01
C LEU A 291 15.90 18.00 -19.88
N ALA A 292 17.20 17.89 -20.20
CA ALA A 292 17.89 18.87 -21.02
C ALA A 292 17.32 18.96 -22.44
N ALA A 293 16.79 17.85 -22.95
CA ALA A 293 16.10 17.73 -24.22
C ALA A 293 14.58 17.94 -24.13
N ASP A 294 14.07 18.58 -23.07
CA ASP A 294 12.66 18.92 -22.89
C ASP A 294 11.71 17.71 -22.99
N LEU A 295 12.17 16.54 -22.54
CA LEU A 295 11.50 15.23 -22.68
C LEU A 295 11.19 14.84 -24.15
N ALA A 296 11.71 15.56 -25.15
CA ALA A 296 11.47 15.33 -26.57
C ALA A 296 11.77 13.89 -27.04
N PRO A 297 12.80 13.18 -26.51
CA PRO A 297 13.02 11.79 -26.90
C PRO A 297 11.79 10.89 -26.72
N LEU A 298 10.93 11.16 -25.73
CA LEU A 298 9.71 10.38 -25.46
C LEU A 298 8.56 10.64 -26.45
N ASP A 299 8.72 11.54 -27.43
CA ASP A 299 7.74 11.69 -28.53
C ASP A 299 7.81 10.53 -29.52
N ASP A 300 8.99 9.93 -29.67
CA ASP A 300 9.17 8.74 -30.49
C ASP A 300 8.81 7.48 -29.69
N LEU A 301 7.53 7.14 -29.74
CA LEU A 301 6.95 6.01 -29.02
C LEU A 301 7.45 4.66 -29.55
N ASP A 302 8.10 4.61 -30.72
CA ASP A 302 8.61 3.34 -31.24
C ASP A 302 9.78 2.81 -30.43
N HIS A 303 10.50 3.67 -29.70
CA HIS A 303 11.52 3.25 -28.75
C HIS A 303 10.97 2.65 -27.46
N ILE A 304 9.68 2.77 -27.20
CA ILE A 304 9.03 2.13 -26.05
C ILE A 304 8.74 0.68 -26.38
N GLU A 305 9.20 -0.21 -25.52
CA GLU A 305 8.98 -1.65 -25.63
C GLU A 305 8.64 -2.29 -24.28
N LEU A 306 8.22 -3.56 -24.35
CA LEU A 306 7.96 -4.40 -23.20
C LEU A 306 9.15 -5.35 -23.02
N GLU A 307 9.56 -5.54 -21.78
CA GLU A 307 10.52 -6.56 -21.39
C GLU A 307 9.90 -7.40 -20.27
N LEU A 308 9.95 -8.72 -20.39
CA LEU A 308 9.42 -9.60 -19.34
C LEU A 308 10.51 -9.82 -18.27
N GLU A 309 10.27 -9.33 -17.06
CA GLU A 309 11.13 -9.56 -15.90
C GLU A 309 10.37 -10.43 -14.89
N GLY A 310 10.86 -11.66 -14.69
CA GLY A 310 10.09 -12.69 -13.99
C GLY A 310 8.77 -12.98 -14.71
N ALA A 311 7.65 -12.53 -14.13
CA ALA A 311 6.31 -12.65 -14.72
C ALA A 311 5.69 -11.30 -15.10
N GLU A 312 6.32 -10.18 -14.75
CA GLU A 312 5.81 -8.83 -15.03
C GLU A 312 6.33 -8.33 -16.37
N TYR A 313 5.47 -7.71 -17.17
CA TYR A 313 5.91 -6.89 -18.29
C TYR A 313 6.41 -5.54 -17.78
N MET A 314 7.70 -5.30 -17.86
CA MET A 314 8.28 -3.99 -17.64
C MET A 314 8.15 -3.14 -18.91
N VAL A 315 7.96 -1.83 -18.73
CA VAL A 315 7.95 -0.87 -19.85
C VAL A 315 9.26 -0.12 -19.83
N ARG A 316 9.97 -0.10 -20.95
CA ARG A 316 11.20 0.68 -21.05
C ARG A 316 11.34 1.42 -22.36
N ASP A 317 12.13 2.48 -22.29
CA ASP A 317 12.70 3.11 -23.48
C ASP A 317 14.02 2.44 -23.84
N ARG A 318 14.14 1.96 -25.08
CA ARG A 318 15.35 1.29 -25.60
C ARG A 318 16.64 2.09 -25.49
N ARG A 319 16.55 3.42 -25.34
CA ARG A 319 17.69 4.34 -25.26
C ARG A 319 18.11 4.62 -23.81
N GLY A 320 17.43 4.01 -22.83
CA GLY A 320 17.75 4.13 -21.39
C GLY A 320 17.13 5.34 -20.70
N TYR A 321 16.11 5.98 -21.30
CA TYR A 321 15.48 7.17 -20.72
C TYR A 321 14.55 6.88 -19.55
N PHE A 322 13.87 5.73 -19.55
CA PHE A 322 13.16 5.26 -18.38
C PHE A 322 12.94 3.75 -18.47
N TRP A 323 12.80 3.14 -17.30
CA TRP A 323 12.35 1.77 -17.10
C TRP A 323 11.35 1.76 -15.95
N THR A 324 10.17 1.19 -16.13
CA THR A 324 9.09 1.29 -15.15
C THR A 324 8.27 0.01 -15.03
N HIS A 325 7.78 -0.25 -13.83
CA HIS A 325 6.77 -1.28 -13.58
C HIS A 325 5.49 -0.98 -14.35
N SER A 326 4.91 -2.00 -14.98
CA SER A 326 3.56 -1.91 -15.54
C SER A 326 2.50 -2.45 -14.58
N PHE A 327 2.92 -3.33 -13.65
CA PHE A 327 2.06 -4.18 -12.82
C PHE A 327 1.09 -5.06 -13.63
N ILE A 328 1.42 -5.33 -14.89
CA ILE A 328 0.69 -6.25 -15.76
C ILE A 328 1.55 -7.49 -15.98
N TYR A 329 0.98 -8.64 -15.68
CA TYR A 329 1.67 -9.92 -15.69
C TYR A 329 1.33 -10.75 -16.94
N LYS A 330 2.21 -11.69 -17.27
CA LYS A 330 2.04 -12.62 -18.37
C LYS A 330 0.69 -13.35 -18.26
N GLY A 331 -0.12 -13.26 -19.31
CA GLY A 331 -1.43 -13.90 -19.40
C GLY A 331 -2.61 -12.98 -19.10
N GLU A 332 -2.39 -11.80 -18.50
CA GLU A 332 -3.48 -10.86 -18.19
C GLU A 332 -3.99 -10.09 -19.42
N MET A 333 -3.13 -9.88 -20.43
CA MET A 333 -3.53 -9.32 -21.72
C MET A 333 -2.52 -9.63 -22.82
N SER A 334 -2.91 -9.38 -24.07
CA SER A 334 -2.00 -9.51 -25.20
C SER A 334 -0.91 -8.42 -25.18
N GLU A 335 0.31 -8.81 -25.50
CA GLU A 335 1.48 -7.92 -25.53
C GLU A 335 1.27 -6.73 -26.49
N ALA A 336 0.64 -6.97 -27.64
CA ALA A 336 0.34 -5.92 -28.60
C ALA A 336 -0.62 -4.86 -28.04
N LEU A 337 -1.64 -5.29 -27.28
CA LEU A 337 -2.58 -4.37 -26.64
C LEU A 337 -1.91 -3.63 -25.47
N LEU A 338 -1.13 -4.34 -24.66
CA LEU A 338 -0.37 -3.76 -23.55
C LEU A 338 0.58 -2.67 -24.06
N LEU A 339 1.40 -3.00 -25.06
CA LEU A 339 2.35 -2.06 -25.65
C LEU A 339 1.65 -0.80 -26.19
N LYS A 340 0.54 -0.97 -26.92
CA LYS A 340 -0.27 0.15 -27.41
C LYS A 340 -0.76 1.04 -26.26
N ARG A 341 -1.26 0.45 -25.17
CA ARG A 341 -1.73 1.20 -23.98
C ARG A 341 -0.59 1.92 -23.27
N GLN A 342 0.56 1.27 -23.11
CA GLN A 342 1.72 1.86 -22.43
C GLN A 342 2.31 3.03 -23.23
N ARG A 343 2.41 2.92 -24.56
CA ARG A 343 2.81 4.03 -25.44
C ARG A 343 1.87 5.25 -25.30
N ALA A 344 0.56 5.01 -25.28
CA ALA A 344 -0.42 6.08 -25.06
C ALA A 344 -0.29 6.70 -23.66
N ARG A 345 -0.09 5.87 -22.63
CA ARG A 345 0.11 6.30 -21.24
C ARG A 345 1.35 7.17 -21.10
N VAL A 346 2.49 6.78 -21.66
CA VAL A 346 3.73 7.56 -21.62
C VAL A 346 3.53 8.95 -22.23
N ASN A 347 2.88 9.05 -23.39
CA ASN A 347 2.58 10.35 -24.02
C ASN A 347 1.70 11.25 -23.12
N VAL A 348 0.65 10.69 -22.51
CA VAL A 348 -0.21 11.44 -21.57
C VAL A 348 0.56 11.90 -20.34
N LEU A 349 1.33 11.00 -19.72
CA LEU A 349 2.08 11.29 -18.50
C LEU A 349 3.24 12.26 -18.75
N LYS A 350 3.88 12.21 -19.92
CA LYS A 350 4.85 13.21 -20.36
C LYS A 350 4.23 14.61 -20.38
N ARG A 351 3.06 14.77 -21.02
CA ARG A 351 2.37 16.07 -21.07
C ARG A 351 1.98 16.57 -19.68
N LYS A 352 1.53 15.67 -18.79
CA LYS A 352 1.24 16.01 -17.40
C LYS A 352 2.50 16.50 -16.68
N LEU A 353 3.63 15.78 -16.82
CA LEU A 353 4.90 16.16 -16.21
C LEU A 353 5.37 17.54 -16.71
N LEU A 354 5.31 17.81 -18.02
CA LEU A 354 5.63 19.12 -18.57
C LEU A 354 4.72 20.22 -17.99
N ALA A 355 3.42 19.98 -17.85
CA ALA A 355 2.50 20.94 -17.25
C ALA A 355 2.83 21.22 -15.77
N GLN A 356 3.20 20.19 -14.99
CA GLN A 356 3.62 20.34 -13.60
C GLN A 356 4.94 21.11 -13.48
N LEU A 357 5.91 20.80 -14.35
CA LEU A 357 7.19 21.52 -14.44
C LEU A 357 6.99 22.99 -14.79
N SER A 358 6.08 23.31 -15.72
CA SER A 358 5.74 24.70 -16.04
C SER A 358 5.02 25.42 -14.91
N ALA A 359 4.16 24.71 -14.14
CA ALA A 359 3.42 25.30 -13.03
C ALA A 359 4.30 25.59 -11.79
N GLY A 360 5.32 24.77 -11.54
CA GLY A 360 6.20 24.90 -10.39
C GLY A 360 5.46 24.82 -9.05
N ASP A 361 4.42 24.00 -8.96
CA ASP A 361 3.60 23.81 -7.75
C ASP A 361 3.88 22.49 -7.00
N ARG A 362 4.73 21.64 -7.59
CA ARG A 362 5.19 20.37 -7.02
C ARG A 362 6.60 20.49 -6.45
N LEU A 363 6.86 19.74 -5.40
CA LEU A 363 8.22 19.41 -5.00
C LEU A 363 8.66 18.14 -5.72
N PHE A 364 9.73 18.23 -6.49
CA PHE A 364 10.25 17.07 -7.21
C PHE A 364 11.18 16.24 -6.32
N VAL A 365 10.98 14.93 -6.31
CA VAL A 365 11.74 14.00 -5.48
C VAL A 365 12.74 13.24 -6.33
N PHE A 366 14.01 13.28 -5.94
CA PHE A 366 15.07 12.53 -6.59
C PHE A 366 15.87 11.74 -5.57
N LYS A 367 16.14 10.49 -5.91
CA LYS A 367 16.99 9.59 -5.15
C LYS A 367 17.95 8.90 -6.12
N GLU A 368 19.18 8.68 -5.71
CA GLU A 368 20.08 7.80 -6.46
C GLU A 368 19.80 6.35 -6.12
N ARG A 369 19.85 5.47 -7.14
CA ARG A 369 19.60 4.04 -6.95
C ARG A 369 20.80 3.32 -6.35
N ASP A 370 21.97 3.52 -6.96
CA ASP A 370 23.15 2.66 -6.77
C ASP A 370 24.32 3.41 -6.10
N ALA A 371 24.14 4.67 -5.72
CA ALA A 371 25.17 5.52 -5.12
C ALA A 371 24.58 6.53 -4.15
N GLU A 372 25.43 7.12 -3.30
CA GLU A 372 25.06 8.24 -2.45
C GLU A 372 24.89 9.51 -3.32
N LEU A 373 23.83 10.28 -3.06
CA LEU A 373 23.57 11.51 -3.81
C LEU A 373 24.63 12.59 -3.50
N VAL A 374 25.30 13.10 -4.53
CA VAL A 374 26.24 14.24 -4.41
C VAL A 374 25.57 15.59 -4.72
N ASP A 375 26.05 16.65 -4.09
CA ASP A 375 25.48 18.02 -4.23
C ASP A 375 25.48 18.47 -5.69
N ASP A 376 26.58 18.28 -6.42
CA ASP A 376 26.71 18.69 -7.82
C ASP A 376 25.61 18.10 -8.72
N LYS A 377 25.21 16.84 -8.49
CA LYS A 377 24.16 16.18 -9.28
C LYS A 377 22.79 16.78 -8.95
N LEU A 378 22.50 17.00 -7.67
CA LEU A 378 21.23 17.61 -7.25
C LEU A 378 21.10 19.06 -7.73
N LEU A 379 22.19 19.83 -7.65
CA LEU A 379 22.24 21.21 -8.16
C LEU A 379 22.12 21.26 -9.69
N ALA A 380 22.72 20.31 -10.41
CA ALA A 380 22.52 20.19 -11.86
C ALA A 380 21.05 19.86 -12.21
N LEU A 381 20.41 18.95 -11.48
CA LEU A 381 18.98 18.66 -11.64
C LEU A 381 18.13 19.89 -11.35
N SER A 382 18.38 20.57 -10.24
CA SER A 382 17.71 21.82 -9.87
C SER A 382 17.83 22.87 -10.99
N ALA A 383 19.02 23.06 -11.55
CA ALA A 383 19.23 23.97 -12.68
C ALA A 383 18.43 23.58 -13.93
N GLN A 384 18.33 22.28 -14.26
CA GLN A 384 17.51 21.81 -15.39
C GLN A 384 16.02 22.02 -15.13
N LEU A 385 15.52 21.67 -13.95
CA LEU A 385 14.11 21.87 -13.59
C LEU A 385 13.73 23.35 -13.65
N ARG A 386 14.63 24.26 -13.26
CA ARG A 386 14.41 25.70 -13.32
C ARG A 386 14.28 26.28 -14.73
N ARG A 387 14.73 25.56 -15.76
CA ARG A 387 14.47 25.97 -17.16
C ARG A 387 12.99 25.88 -17.54
N PHE A 388 12.23 25.00 -16.89
CA PHE A 388 10.79 24.81 -17.17
C PHE A 388 9.90 25.77 -16.37
N GLY A 389 10.31 26.13 -15.15
CA GLY A 389 9.51 26.89 -14.20
C GLY A 389 10.20 26.98 -12.84
N PRO A 390 9.59 27.64 -11.83
CA PRO A 390 10.17 27.83 -10.50
C PRO A 390 10.11 26.54 -9.65
N ASN A 391 10.72 25.47 -10.16
CA ASN A 391 10.66 24.14 -9.59
C ASN A 391 11.67 23.98 -8.45
N ARG A 392 11.25 23.25 -7.41
CA ARG A 392 12.12 22.82 -6.31
C ARG A 392 12.38 21.32 -6.38
N VAL A 393 13.53 20.89 -5.88
CA VAL A 393 13.91 19.48 -5.81
C VAL A 393 14.32 19.08 -4.39
N LEU A 394 13.97 17.86 -4.00
CA LEU A 394 14.38 17.21 -2.78
C LEU A 394 15.20 15.97 -3.14
N GLY A 395 16.45 15.96 -2.70
CA GLY A 395 17.36 14.83 -2.75
C GLY A 395 17.33 14.00 -1.46
N PHE A 396 17.78 12.75 -1.53
CA PHE A 396 17.86 11.85 -0.38
C PHE A 396 19.28 11.31 -0.19
N ARG A 397 19.66 11.20 1.08
CA ARG A 397 20.94 10.65 1.56
C ARG A 397 20.71 9.67 2.70
N THR A 398 21.69 8.78 2.90
CA THR A 398 21.74 7.92 4.07
C THR A 398 22.12 8.75 5.29
N ALA A 399 21.40 8.60 6.39
CA ALA A 399 21.67 9.30 7.64
C ALA A 399 23.08 8.95 8.19
N ASP A 400 23.72 9.94 8.81
CA ASP A 400 25.04 9.81 9.42
C ASP A 400 25.06 10.42 10.83
N ALA A 401 26.23 10.42 11.49
CA ALA A 401 26.35 10.92 12.86
C ALA A 401 26.09 12.44 13.01
N ALA A 402 26.33 13.22 11.95
CA ALA A 402 26.04 14.65 11.91
C ALA A 402 24.62 14.96 11.45
N HIS A 403 24.03 14.07 10.65
CA HIS A 403 22.71 14.21 10.04
C HIS A 403 21.84 12.97 10.35
N PRO A 404 21.24 12.91 11.56
CA PRO A 404 20.38 11.79 11.93
C PRO A 404 19.11 11.74 11.05
N PRO A 405 18.40 10.60 11.01
CA PRO A 405 17.17 10.47 10.22
C PRO A 405 16.14 11.56 10.53
N GLY A 406 15.51 12.11 9.50
CA GLY A 406 14.60 13.26 9.62
C GLY A 406 15.27 14.62 9.42
N THR A 407 16.60 14.68 9.33
CA THR A 407 17.32 15.92 9.01
C THR A 407 17.01 16.35 7.58
N VAL A 408 16.66 17.63 7.41
CA VAL A 408 16.49 18.27 6.10
C VAL A 408 17.36 19.53 6.07
N ILE A 409 18.20 19.65 5.04
CA ILE A 409 19.07 20.81 4.81
C ILE A 409 18.72 21.48 3.49
N ASP A 410 18.69 22.81 3.48
CA ASP A 410 18.65 23.61 2.26
C ASP A 410 20.08 23.69 1.69
N LEU A 411 20.32 23.25 0.46
CA LEU A 411 21.56 23.53 -0.25
C LEU A 411 21.54 24.94 -0.87
N ASP A 412 20.37 25.32 -1.39
CA ASP A 412 20.06 26.65 -1.89
C ASP A 412 18.55 26.92 -1.80
N ALA A 413 18.07 28.00 -2.42
CA ALA A 413 16.65 28.36 -2.39
C ALA A 413 15.72 27.38 -3.15
N TRP A 414 16.29 26.43 -3.89
CA TRP A 414 15.59 25.57 -4.84
C TRP A 414 15.77 24.07 -4.55
N SER A 415 16.74 23.73 -3.71
CA SER A 415 17.22 22.36 -3.56
C SER A 415 17.39 22.03 -2.08
N GLN A 416 16.74 20.96 -1.65
CA GLN A 416 16.82 20.41 -0.30
C GLN A 416 17.43 19.02 -0.34
N VAL A 417 18.12 18.61 0.73
CA VAL A 417 18.56 17.23 0.96
C VAL A 417 17.96 16.74 2.26
N ALA A 418 17.30 15.58 2.20
CA ALA A 418 16.80 14.87 3.36
C ALA A 418 17.65 13.64 3.68
N TYR A 419 17.77 13.32 4.96
CA TYR A 419 18.52 12.17 5.45
C TYR A 419 17.57 11.13 6.03
N ILE A 420 17.69 9.88 5.55
CA ILE A 420 16.89 8.74 6.00
C ILE A 420 17.78 7.59 6.46
N GLY A 421 17.29 6.78 7.41
CA GLY A 421 18.09 5.72 8.03
C GLY A 421 18.54 4.62 7.06
N LYS A 422 17.65 4.20 6.15
CA LYS A 422 17.98 3.25 5.08
C LYS A 422 17.35 3.69 3.76
N LEU A 423 18.17 3.90 2.73
CA LEU A 423 17.68 4.02 1.35
C LEU A 423 17.24 2.64 0.86
N TYR A 424 16.14 2.60 0.10
CA TYR A 424 15.72 1.36 -0.57
C TYR A 424 16.84 0.84 -1.47
N THR A 425 17.20 -0.43 -1.29
CA THR A 425 18.19 -1.13 -2.12
C THR A 425 17.65 -2.49 -2.54
N THR A 426 17.81 -2.85 -3.80
CA THR A 426 17.50 -4.21 -4.27
C THR A 426 18.63 -5.15 -3.86
N PRO A 427 18.36 -6.37 -3.35
CA PRO A 427 17.07 -7.08 -3.37
C PRO A 427 16.25 -6.99 -2.07
N GLU A 428 16.53 -6.03 -1.17
CA GLU A 428 15.82 -5.84 0.11
C GLU A 428 14.90 -4.60 0.06
N PRO A 429 13.75 -4.65 -0.63
CA PRO A 429 12.90 -3.51 -0.90
C PRO A 429 12.07 -3.08 0.33
N VAL A 430 12.74 -2.67 1.40
CA VAL A 430 12.10 -2.14 2.61
C VAL A 430 12.15 -0.63 2.57
N ILE A 431 10.97 0.00 2.59
CA ILE A 431 10.83 1.46 2.67
C ILE A 431 10.99 1.85 4.14
N ASP A 432 11.91 2.77 4.43
CA ASP A 432 12.09 3.33 5.76
C ASP A 432 11.00 4.37 6.08
N THR A 433 9.77 3.91 6.25
CA THR A 433 8.59 4.77 6.48
C THR A 433 8.72 5.60 7.76
N ALA A 434 9.50 5.13 8.73
CA ALA A 434 9.81 5.85 9.96
C ALA A 434 10.68 7.09 9.68
N SER A 435 11.75 6.96 8.89
CA SER A 435 12.55 8.13 8.50
C SER A 435 11.77 9.09 7.61
N TRP A 436 10.96 8.56 6.68
CA TRP A 436 10.10 9.38 5.84
C TRP A 436 9.08 10.20 6.65
N SER A 437 8.46 9.63 7.69
CA SER A 437 7.50 10.38 8.53
C SER A 437 8.15 11.50 9.35
N LEU A 438 9.47 11.41 9.62
CA LEU A 438 10.25 12.48 10.24
C LEU A 438 10.66 13.57 9.23
N VAL A 439 11.02 13.16 8.01
CA VAL A 439 11.44 14.08 6.94
C VAL A 439 10.27 14.92 6.45
N LEU A 440 9.11 14.31 6.21
CA LEU A 440 7.98 14.97 5.53
C LEU A 440 7.56 16.30 6.18
N PRO A 441 7.38 16.40 7.52
CA PRO A 441 7.04 17.66 8.18
C PRO A 441 8.16 18.72 8.15
N ALA A 442 9.41 18.33 7.94
CA ALA A 442 10.56 19.22 7.92
C ALA A 442 10.87 19.81 6.53
N ILE A 443 10.24 19.27 5.48
CA ILE A 443 10.42 19.75 4.10
C ILE A 443 9.72 21.09 3.87
N ARG A 444 10.39 21.99 3.16
CA ARG A 444 9.77 23.18 2.58
C ARG A 444 9.08 22.87 1.26
N LEU A 445 7.76 22.89 1.25
CA LEU A 445 6.97 22.80 0.03
C LEU A 445 6.98 24.12 -0.76
N PRO A 446 6.70 24.12 -2.08
CA PRO A 446 6.57 25.35 -2.86
C PRO A 446 5.32 26.13 -2.42
N GLU A 447 5.48 27.38 -2.00
CA GLU A 447 4.34 28.27 -1.68
C GLU A 447 4.09 29.30 -2.79
N ALA A 448 2.87 29.84 -2.84
CA ALA A 448 2.53 30.88 -3.81
C ALA A 448 3.29 32.20 -3.57
N ALA A 449 3.60 32.52 -2.31
CA ALA A 449 4.36 33.71 -1.93
C ALA A 449 5.84 33.60 -2.32
N ASP A 450 6.48 32.46 -2.00
CA ASP A 450 7.85 32.12 -2.37
C ASP A 450 8.10 32.27 -3.88
N ARG A 451 7.16 31.80 -4.71
CA ARG A 451 7.27 31.91 -6.17
C ARG A 451 7.39 33.35 -6.65
N ARG A 452 6.61 34.28 -6.09
CA ARG A 452 6.65 35.69 -6.50
C ARG A 452 7.96 36.35 -6.10
N GLN A 453 8.46 36.06 -4.89
CA GLN A 453 9.72 36.62 -4.40
C GLN A 453 10.92 36.06 -5.17
N LEU A 454 10.94 34.75 -5.45
CA LEU A 454 12.05 34.12 -6.17
C LEU A 454 12.10 34.51 -7.65
N LEU A 455 10.95 34.65 -8.32
CA LEU A 455 10.88 35.19 -9.69
C LEU A 455 11.37 36.64 -9.74
N ALA A 456 11.08 37.44 -8.71
CA ALA A 456 11.56 38.82 -8.62
C ALA A 456 13.06 38.93 -8.31
N ALA A 457 13.66 37.92 -7.67
CA ALA A 457 15.09 37.87 -7.38
C ALA A 457 15.94 37.28 -8.52
N SER A 458 15.31 36.62 -9.50
CA SER A 458 15.97 35.98 -10.65
C SER A 458 15.86 36.78 -11.96
N ALA A 459 15.13 37.91 -11.93
CA ALA A 459 14.99 38.89 -13.01
C ALA A 459 15.88 40.11 -12.71
#